data_AF-A0AA36CHN4-F1
#
_entry.id   AF-A0AA36CHN4-F1
#
_cell.length_a   1.000
_cell.length_b   1.000
_cell.length_c   1.000
_cell.angle_alpha   90.00
_cell.angle_beta   90.00
_cell.angle_gamma   90.00
#
_symmetry.space_group_name_H-M   'P 1'
#
loop_
_entity.id
_entity.type
_entity.pdbx_description
1 polymer ?
#
loop_
_entity_poly.entity_id
_entity_poly.type
_entity_poly.pdbx_seq_one_letter_code
_entity_poly.pdbx_strand_id
1 'polypeptide(L)'
;FGEPGTKQLVVPSTTFGQAEEIADFFADDPIDAPLVNAINLGVLTSPIFTVFLMHQFDGEGVYGGVFTYGDLDKTNCGDLIAYQALSSATYWEYKLDYVSAGGFDTKLGLYAISGRPRPVCRHLIGGIVYDIQKNNMIVPSDQPGNCWLALFPFDSLFVPPQWILGDPFIRQYCHTFDYGRQRIGFSPSLQK
;
A
#
# COMPACT_ATOMS: atom_id res chain seq x y z
N PHE A 1 9.34 2.94 -16.95
CA PHE A 1 9.32 2.08 -15.76
C PHE A 1 9.72 0.65 -16.12
N GLY A 2 10.44 -0.03 -15.23
CA GLY A 2 10.87 -1.42 -15.40
C GLY A 2 12.38 -1.56 -15.61
N GLU A 3 12.92 -2.71 -15.21
CA GLU A 3 14.34 -3.06 -15.35
C GLU A 3 14.76 -3.16 -16.84
N PRO A 4 16.02 -2.83 -17.21
CA PRO A 4 16.52 -3.04 -18.56
C PRO A 4 16.27 -4.46 -19.08
N GLY A 5 15.82 -4.58 -20.33
CA GLY A 5 15.54 -5.89 -20.98
C GLY A 5 14.16 -6.48 -20.68
N THR A 6 13.34 -5.84 -19.84
CA THR A 6 11.95 -6.24 -19.59
C THR A 6 10.96 -5.49 -20.49
N LYS A 7 9.68 -5.85 -20.44
CA LYS A 7 8.61 -5.06 -21.08
C LYS A 7 8.44 -3.75 -20.31
N GLN A 8 9.14 -2.70 -20.74
CA GLN A 8 9.12 -1.40 -20.07
C GLN A 8 7.91 -0.57 -20.50
N LEU A 9 7.32 0.12 -19.53
CA LEU A 9 6.34 1.19 -19.79
C LEU A 9 7.09 2.48 -20.06
N VAL A 10 7.02 2.98 -21.30
CA VAL A 10 7.64 4.25 -21.71
C VAL A 10 6.60 5.36 -21.60
N VAL A 11 6.90 6.38 -20.80
CA VAL A 11 6.04 7.56 -20.62
C VAL A 11 6.78 8.77 -21.21
N PRO A 12 6.49 9.15 -22.47
CA PRO A 12 7.19 10.25 -23.12
C PRO A 12 6.92 11.58 -22.42
N SER A 13 7.85 12.52 -22.58
CA SER A 13 7.71 13.90 -22.09
C SER A 13 7.40 14.01 -20.60
N THR A 14 7.88 13.06 -19.80
CA THR A 14 7.73 13.10 -18.34
C THR A 14 8.69 14.13 -17.76
N THR A 15 8.15 15.16 -17.11
CA THR A 15 8.92 16.09 -16.30
C THR A 15 9.28 15.43 -14.97
N PHE A 16 10.55 15.48 -14.59
CA PHE A 16 11.02 15.03 -13.29
C PHE A 16 12.03 16.03 -12.73
N GLY A 17 12.11 16.15 -11.41
CA GLY A 17 13.09 17.00 -10.75
C GLY A 17 14.47 16.35 -10.77
N GLN A 18 15.48 17.05 -11.29
CA GLN A 18 16.89 16.72 -11.07
C GLN A 18 17.40 17.63 -9.96
N ALA A 19 17.57 17.10 -8.75
CA ALA A 19 18.00 17.89 -7.61
C ALA A 19 19.52 18.02 -7.55
N GLU A 20 20.03 19.25 -7.60
CA GLU A 20 21.43 19.61 -7.30
C GLU A 20 21.55 20.14 -5.85
N GLU A 21 20.51 20.79 -5.36
CA GLU A 21 20.24 21.20 -3.97
C GLU A 21 18.71 21.19 -3.77
N ILE A 22 18.19 20.84 -2.59
CA ILE A 22 16.75 20.89 -2.29
C ILE A 22 16.43 22.16 -1.50
N ALA A 23 15.72 23.10 -2.13
CA ALA A 23 15.19 24.31 -1.50
C ALA A 23 13.78 24.09 -0.93
N ASP A 24 13.40 24.84 0.11
CA ASP A 24 12.15 24.67 0.89
C ASP A 24 10.84 24.81 0.07
N PHE A 25 10.91 25.33 -1.15
CA PHE A 25 9.79 25.74 -2.01
C PHE A 25 9.52 24.79 -3.21
N PHE A 26 9.95 23.53 -3.22
CA PHE A 26 9.40 22.52 -4.18
C PHE A 26 7.87 22.27 -4.01
N ALA A 27 7.13 23.21 -3.44
CA ALA A 27 5.74 23.18 -3.02
C ALA A 27 4.72 23.69 -4.05
N ASP A 28 5.11 24.51 -5.05
CA ASP A 28 4.12 25.36 -5.74
C ASP A 28 3.89 25.12 -7.25
N ASP A 29 4.69 24.26 -7.91
CA ASP A 29 4.43 23.89 -9.31
C ASP A 29 3.89 22.44 -9.39
N PRO A 30 2.59 22.25 -9.71
CA PRO A 30 2.02 20.92 -9.85
C PRO A 30 2.61 20.23 -11.09
N ILE A 31 3.56 19.33 -10.86
CA ILE A 31 4.06 18.41 -11.88
C ILE A 31 3.16 17.17 -11.87
N ASP A 32 2.57 16.86 -13.02
CA ASP A 32 1.81 15.62 -13.18
C ASP A 32 2.69 14.42 -12.86
N ALA A 33 2.25 13.60 -11.90
CA ALA A 33 2.96 12.39 -11.56
C ALA A 33 3.15 11.50 -12.81
N PRO A 34 4.29 10.82 -12.99
CA PRO A 34 4.56 10.07 -14.21
C PRO A 34 3.47 9.04 -14.58
N LEU A 35 2.79 8.45 -13.59
CA LEU A 35 1.67 7.56 -13.82
C LEU A 35 0.41 8.30 -14.34
N VAL A 36 0.13 9.49 -13.81
CA VAL A 36 -0.98 10.34 -14.29
C VAL A 36 -0.72 10.76 -15.73
N ASN A 37 0.51 11.15 -16.06
CA ASN A 37 0.91 11.42 -17.44
C ASN A 37 0.71 10.19 -18.35
N ALA A 38 1.10 9.00 -17.90
CA ALA A 38 0.88 7.76 -18.65
C ALA A 38 -0.61 7.47 -18.93
N ILE A 39 -1.48 7.75 -17.97
CA ILE A 39 -2.94 7.64 -18.12
C ILE A 39 -3.45 8.67 -19.12
N ASN A 40 -3.04 9.93 -19.00
CA ASN A 40 -3.47 11.03 -19.88
C ASN A 40 -3.04 10.82 -21.33
N LEU A 41 -1.85 10.24 -21.54
CA LEU A 41 -1.35 9.88 -22.86
C LEU A 41 -2.01 8.61 -23.44
N GLY A 42 -2.82 7.90 -22.65
CA GLY A 42 -3.49 6.67 -23.09
C GLY A 42 -2.54 5.51 -23.39
N VAL A 43 -1.32 5.52 -22.82
CA VAL A 43 -0.33 4.46 -23.05
C VAL A 43 -0.58 3.20 -22.22
N LEU A 44 -1.47 3.29 -21.22
CA LEU A 44 -1.95 2.14 -20.45
C LEU A 44 -3.22 1.55 -21.07
N THR A 45 -3.32 0.22 -21.07
CA THR A 45 -4.54 -0.49 -21.50
C THR A 45 -5.76 -0.10 -20.65
N SER A 46 -5.56 0.23 -19.38
CA SER A 46 -6.60 0.71 -18.47
C SER A 46 -5.98 1.69 -17.45
N PRO A 47 -6.76 2.64 -16.90
CA PRO A 47 -6.25 3.64 -15.96
C PRO A 47 -6.12 3.08 -14.54
N ILE A 48 -5.46 1.93 -14.41
CA ILE A 48 -5.30 1.20 -13.15
C ILE A 48 -3.85 0.74 -12.97
N PHE A 49 -3.46 0.45 -11.74
CA PHE A 49 -2.27 -0.35 -11.46
C PHE A 49 -2.51 -1.27 -10.27
N THR A 50 -1.86 -2.43 -10.27
CA THR A 50 -1.96 -3.44 -9.21
C THR A 50 -0.63 -3.61 -8.51
N VAL A 51 -0.64 -3.69 -7.18
CA VAL A 51 0.54 -3.88 -6.35
C VAL A 51 0.45 -5.21 -5.63
N PHE A 52 1.49 -6.03 -5.78
CA PHE A 52 1.73 -7.24 -5.01
C PHE A 52 3.07 -7.09 -4.29
N LEU A 53 3.07 -7.34 -2.98
CA LEU A 53 4.27 -7.32 -2.14
C LEU A 53 4.53 -8.72 -1.56
N MET A 54 5.74 -9.22 -1.71
CA MET A 54 6.12 -10.54 -1.21
C MET A 54 6.41 -10.50 0.29
N HIS A 55 6.19 -11.63 0.97
CA HIS A 55 6.45 -11.75 2.41
C HIS A 55 7.94 -11.76 2.79
N GLN A 56 8.85 -12.04 1.85
CA GLN A 56 10.28 -12.20 2.17
C GLN A 56 10.96 -10.86 2.48
N PHE A 57 11.90 -10.90 3.42
CA PHE A 57 12.56 -9.75 4.05
C PHE A 57 14.07 -9.94 4.03
N ASP A 58 14.67 -10.39 2.93
CA ASP A 58 16.05 -10.84 3.02
C ASP A 58 16.76 -10.76 1.66
N GLY A 59 17.70 -9.82 1.54
CA GLY A 59 18.70 -9.81 0.47
C GLY A 59 18.56 -8.67 -0.54
N GLU A 60 19.68 -8.01 -0.81
CA GLU A 60 19.81 -7.07 -1.92
C GLU A 60 19.64 -7.82 -3.25
N GLY A 61 18.81 -7.29 -4.15
CA GLY A 61 18.53 -7.91 -5.45
C GLY A 61 17.57 -9.11 -5.42
N VAL A 62 16.90 -9.38 -4.30
CA VAL A 62 15.87 -10.42 -4.22
C VAL A 62 14.52 -9.86 -4.67
N TYR A 63 13.73 -10.72 -5.32
CA TYR A 63 12.39 -10.37 -5.79
C TYR A 63 11.47 -9.99 -4.61
N GLY A 64 11.13 -8.71 -4.51
CA GLY A 64 10.30 -8.17 -3.42
C GLY A 64 8.81 -8.05 -3.74
N GLY A 65 8.42 -8.18 -5.01
CA GLY A 65 7.04 -7.96 -5.46
C GLY A 65 6.96 -7.40 -6.87
N VAL A 66 5.78 -6.93 -7.27
CA VAL A 66 5.56 -6.39 -8.61
C VAL A 66 4.49 -5.29 -8.63
N PHE A 67 4.73 -4.29 -9.48
CA PHE A 67 3.75 -3.31 -9.90
C PHE A 67 3.29 -3.66 -11.33
N THR A 68 2.01 -3.94 -11.49
CA THR A 68 1.39 -4.23 -12.79
C THR A 68 0.63 -2.98 -13.24
N TYR A 69 1.13 -2.30 -14.27
CA TYR A 69 0.50 -1.10 -14.82
C TYR A 69 -0.49 -1.47 -15.93
N GLY A 70 -1.70 -0.92 -15.87
CA GLY A 70 -2.70 -1.04 -16.93
C GLY A 70 -3.53 -2.33 -16.95
N ASP A 71 -3.32 -3.25 -16.01
CA ASP A 71 -4.13 -4.47 -15.85
C ASP A 71 -4.11 -4.93 -14.37
N LEU A 72 -4.95 -5.92 -14.07
CA LEU A 72 -4.92 -6.71 -12.85
C LEU A 72 -3.77 -7.71 -12.89
N ASP A 73 -3.10 -7.90 -11.76
CA ASP A 73 -2.11 -8.98 -11.62
C ASP A 73 -2.80 -10.34 -11.42
N LYS A 74 -3.07 -11.02 -12.54
CA LYS A 74 -3.70 -12.36 -12.56
C LYS A 74 -2.74 -13.49 -12.17
N THR A 75 -1.47 -13.18 -11.91
CA THR A 75 -0.43 -14.17 -11.60
C THR A 75 -0.21 -14.32 -10.11
N ASN A 76 -0.22 -13.19 -9.39
CA ASN A 76 0.10 -13.12 -7.96
C ASN A 76 -1.10 -12.77 -7.08
N CYS A 77 -2.22 -12.35 -7.68
CA CYS A 77 -3.42 -11.97 -6.95
C CYS A 77 -4.59 -12.90 -7.30
N GLY A 78 -5.38 -13.24 -6.28
CA GLY A 78 -6.61 -13.99 -6.43
C GLY A 78 -7.76 -13.12 -6.94
N ASP A 79 -8.97 -13.68 -6.88
CA ASP A 79 -10.17 -12.96 -7.28
C ASP A 79 -10.38 -11.69 -6.44
N LEU A 80 -10.92 -10.67 -7.10
CA LEU A 80 -11.29 -9.43 -6.44
C LEU A 80 -12.33 -9.69 -5.36
N ILE A 81 -12.04 -9.26 -4.13
CA ILE A 81 -12.95 -9.32 -3.00
C ILE A 81 -13.99 -8.21 -3.15
N ALA A 82 -13.51 -6.96 -3.20
CA ALA A 82 -14.36 -5.78 -3.39
C ALA A 82 -13.55 -4.55 -3.83
N TYR A 83 -14.28 -3.55 -4.32
CA TYR A 83 -13.81 -2.18 -4.48
C TYR A 83 -14.37 -1.29 -3.38
N GLN A 84 -13.57 -0.31 -2.95
CA GLN A 84 -13.95 0.77 -2.07
C GLN A 84 -13.73 2.11 -2.79
N ALA A 85 -14.76 2.96 -2.79
CA ALA A 85 -14.65 4.31 -3.34
C ALA A 85 -13.75 5.18 -2.45
N LEU A 86 -12.97 6.07 -3.08
CA LEU A 86 -12.10 7.00 -2.37
C LEU A 86 -12.91 8.14 -1.74
N SER A 87 -12.48 8.60 -0.56
CA SER A 87 -12.99 9.80 0.10
C SER A 87 -12.30 11.07 -0.40
N SER A 88 -11.04 10.96 -0.80
CA SER A 88 -10.23 12.00 -1.42
C SER A 88 -9.41 11.37 -2.53
N ALA A 89 -9.21 12.08 -3.65
CA ALA A 89 -8.34 11.61 -4.75
C ALA A 89 -6.91 12.18 -4.67
N THR A 90 -6.66 13.10 -3.72
CA THR A 90 -5.31 13.61 -3.42
C THR A 90 -4.44 12.54 -2.77
N TYR A 91 -5.08 11.60 -2.06
CA TYR A 91 -4.49 10.39 -1.51
C TYR A 91 -5.29 9.19 -1.99
N TRP A 92 -4.77 7.96 -1.88
CA TRP A 92 -5.60 6.76 -2.01
C TRP A 92 -6.37 6.50 -0.70
N GLU A 93 -7.09 7.52 -0.24
CA GLU A 93 -7.81 7.55 1.03
C GLU A 93 -9.22 6.99 0.84
N TYR A 94 -9.63 6.14 1.77
CA TYR A 94 -10.97 5.57 1.79
C TYR A 94 -11.44 5.35 3.22
N LYS A 95 -12.76 5.29 3.40
CA LYS A 95 -13.37 5.10 4.71
C LYS A 95 -13.16 3.66 5.21
N LEU A 96 -12.64 3.55 6.42
CA LEU A 96 -12.69 2.33 7.23
C LEU A 96 -13.96 2.37 8.09
N ASP A 97 -14.70 1.26 8.13
CA ASP A 97 -15.91 1.16 8.95
C ASP A 97 -15.57 0.75 10.40
N TYR A 98 -14.55 -0.10 10.59
CA TYR A 98 -14.14 -0.60 11.90
C TYR A 98 -12.73 -1.19 11.86
N VAL A 99 -12.00 -1.12 13.00
CA VAL A 99 -10.69 -1.76 13.19
C VAL A 99 -10.69 -2.46 14.54
N SER A 100 -10.20 -3.70 14.59
CA SER A 100 -10.00 -4.47 15.82
C SER A 100 -8.66 -5.18 15.81
N ALA A 101 -8.06 -5.39 16.98
CA ALA A 101 -6.80 -6.14 17.11
C ALA A 101 -6.86 -7.03 18.35
N GLY A 102 -7.23 -8.32 18.17
CA GLY A 102 -7.51 -9.19 19.32
C GLY A 102 -8.57 -8.58 20.25
N GLY A 103 -8.66 -9.02 21.51
CA GLY A 103 -9.64 -8.52 22.50
C GLY A 103 -9.46 -7.05 22.95
N PHE A 104 -8.94 -6.18 22.07
CA PHE A 104 -8.74 -4.76 22.30
C PHE A 104 -9.54 -3.94 21.27
N ASP A 105 -10.60 -3.30 21.76
CA ASP A 105 -11.40 -2.28 21.08
C ASP A 105 -11.05 -0.92 21.70
N THR A 106 -10.64 0.09 20.92
CA THR A 106 -10.36 1.44 21.45
C THR A 106 -10.96 2.57 20.60
N LYS A 107 -11.26 3.69 21.27
CA LYS A 107 -11.68 4.97 20.66
C LYS A 107 -10.75 6.16 20.97
N LEU A 108 -9.55 5.97 21.57
CA LEU A 108 -8.44 6.94 21.61
C LEU A 108 -7.14 6.29 22.18
N GLY A 109 -5.96 6.81 21.82
CA GLY A 109 -4.67 6.09 21.77
C GLY A 109 -3.99 5.69 23.09
N LEU A 110 -3.20 4.59 23.03
CA LEU A 110 -2.33 4.07 24.08
C LEU A 110 -1.06 3.40 23.49
N TYR A 111 0.02 3.37 24.30
CA TYR A 111 1.26 2.62 24.05
C TYR A 111 1.14 1.13 24.48
N ALA A 112 1.86 0.21 23.84
CA ALA A 112 1.91 -1.22 24.21
C ALA A 112 3.33 -1.81 24.23
N ILE A 113 3.61 -2.67 25.23
CA ILE A 113 4.82 -3.53 25.33
C ILE A 113 4.39 -5.01 25.55
N SER A 114 5.20 -5.91 24.98
CA SER A 114 5.11 -7.37 24.72
C SER A 114 4.46 -8.32 25.75
N GLY A 115 3.62 -9.24 25.24
CA GLY A 115 3.25 -10.53 25.87
C GLY A 115 2.07 -11.22 25.16
N ARG A 116 2.20 -12.50 24.77
CA ARG A 116 1.16 -13.28 24.01
C ARG A 116 -0.17 -13.33 24.78
N PRO A 117 -1.34 -13.09 24.14
CA PRO A 117 -1.92 -13.91 23.08
C PRO A 117 -2.01 -13.18 21.73
N ARG A 118 -2.31 -13.92 20.64
CA ARG A 118 -2.21 -13.45 19.25
C ARG A 118 -3.40 -12.56 18.86
N PRO A 119 -3.24 -11.25 18.63
CA PRO A 119 -4.29 -10.46 18.00
C PRO A 119 -4.30 -10.77 16.50
N VAL A 120 -5.44 -11.21 15.98
CA VAL A 120 -5.76 -11.05 14.56
C VAL A 120 -6.23 -9.61 14.41
N CYS A 121 -5.55 -8.83 13.58
CA CYS A 121 -6.02 -7.49 13.25
C CYS A 121 -7.08 -7.61 12.16
N ARG A 122 -8.29 -7.15 12.42
CA ARG A 122 -9.41 -7.19 11.49
C ARG A 122 -9.85 -5.77 11.15
N HIS A 123 -9.96 -5.48 9.86
CA HIS A 123 -10.42 -4.21 9.31
C HIS A 123 -11.75 -4.44 8.60
N LEU A 124 -12.77 -3.65 8.91
CA LEU A 124 -14.01 -3.64 8.17
C LEU A 124 -13.94 -2.52 7.12
N ILE A 125 -14.02 -2.87 5.84
CA ILE A 125 -13.98 -1.92 4.73
C ILE A 125 -15.17 -2.24 3.83
N GLY A 126 -16.09 -1.29 3.69
CA GLY A 126 -17.31 -1.47 2.89
C GLY A 126 -18.17 -2.63 3.40
N GLY A 127 -18.18 -2.89 4.71
CA GLY A 127 -18.88 -4.01 5.32
C GLY A 127 -18.20 -5.39 5.18
N ILE A 128 -17.00 -5.49 4.60
CA ILE A 128 -16.23 -6.73 4.48
C ILE A 128 -15.08 -6.74 5.49
N VAL A 129 -14.90 -7.86 6.19
CA VAL A 129 -13.84 -8.04 7.19
C VAL A 129 -12.57 -8.56 6.51
N TYR A 130 -11.47 -7.81 6.66
CA TYR A 130 -10.14 -8.13 6.19
C TYR A 130 -9.21 -8.40 7.37
N ASP A 131 -8.63 -9.59 7.41
CA ASP A 131 -7.79 -10.05 8.51
C ASP A 131 -6.32 -10.02 8.09
N ILE A 132 -5.46 -9.34 8.87
CA ILE A 132 -4.01 -9.38 8.66
C ILE A 132 -3.42 -10.47 9.54
N GLN A 133 -2.78 -11.45 8.89
CA GLN A 133 -2.17 -12.57 9.58
C GLN A 133 -0.87 -12.17 10.30
N LYS A 134 -0.55 -12.91 11.36
CA LYS A 134 0.62 -12.67 12.23
C LYS A 134 1.94 -12.55 11.47
N ASN A 135 2.16 -13.40 10.46
CA ASN A 135 3.37 -13.40 9.63
C ASN A 135 3.60 -12.07 8.90
N ASN A 136 2.53 -11.29 8.64
CA ASN A 136 2.62 -9.99 8.01
C ASN A 136 2.82 -8.83 8.97
N MET A 137 2.51 -9.03 10.26
CA MET A 137 2.62 -8.01 11.30
C MET A 137 3.95 -8.06 12.05
N ILE A 138 4.81 -9.04 11.80
CA ILE A 138 6.05 -9.26 12.55
C ILE A 138 7.24 -8.97 11.65
N VAL A 139 8.11 -8.06 12.09
CA VAL A 139 9.36 -7.73 11.42
C VAL A 139 10.53 -8.30 12.24
N PRO A 140 11.44 -9.09 11.65
CA PRO A 140 12.62 -9.57 12.36
C PRO A 140 13.51 -8.40 12.80
N SER A 141 14.10 -8.49 14.00
CA SER A 141 15.12 -7.55 14.46
C SER A 141 16.51 -8.11 14.15
N ASP A 142 17.49 -7.20 14.00
CA ASP A 142 18.91 -7.57 13.95
C ASP A 142 19.40 -8.25 15.25
N GLN A 143 18.64 -8.12 16.35
CA GLN A 143 18.94 -8.78 17.61
C GLN A 143 18.36 -10.20 17.67
N PRO A 144 19.16 -11.23 18.01
CA PRO A 144 18.69 -12.60 18.14
C PRO A 144 17.50 -12.73 19.11
N GLY A 145 16.40 -13.30 18.63
CA GLY A 145 15.21 -13.57 19.44
C GLY A 145 14.24 -12.40 19.62
N ASN A 146 14.54 -11.22 19.06
CA ASN A 146 13.65 -10.06 19.10
C ASN A 146 12.92 -9.86 17.77
N CYS A 147 11.68 -9.39 17.85
CA CYS A 147 10.89 -9.00 16.68
C CYS A 147 10.08 -7.74 16.98
N TRP A 148 9.84 -6.95 15.94
CA TRP A 148 9.01 -5.75 15.99
C TRP A 148 7.60 -6.05 15.52
N LEU A 149 6.63 -5.34 16.10
CA LEU A 149 5.27 -5.30 15.57
C LEU A 149 5.21 -4.17 14.52
N ALA A 150 4.75 -4.48 13.32
CA ALA A 150 4.51 -3.52 12.24
C ALA A 150 3.22 -2.70 12.47
N LEU A 151 3.08 -2.15 13.67
CA LEU A 151 2.03 -1.25 14.08
C LEU A 151 2.64 -0.24 15.04
N PHE A 152 2.62 1.03 14.65
CA PHE A 152 3.19 2.11 15.43
C PHE A 152 2.23 3.30 15.43
N PRO A 153 2.14 4.04 16.56
CA PRO A 153 1.38 5.28 16.58
C PRO A 153 2.07 6.32 15.70
N PHE A 154 1.27 7.10 14.99
CA PHE A 154 1.72 8.28 14.26
C PHE A 154 0.78 9.42 14.61
N ASP A 155 1.30 10.42 15.33
CA ASP A 155 0.55 11.61 15.72
C ASP A 155 1.02 12.79 14.87
N SER A 156 0.07 13.48 14.23
CA SER A 156 0.31 14.72 13.49
C SER A 156 -0.70 15.78 13.93
N LEU A 157 -0.23 16.99 14.17
CA LEU A 157 -1.09 18.11 14.61
C LEU A 157 -2.02 18.64 13.51
N PHE A 158 -1.70 18.36 12.24
CA PHE A 158 -2.38 18.97 11.09
C PHE A 158 -3.23 17.98 10.29
N VAL A 159 -3.16 16.69 10.60
CA VAL A 159 -3.88 15.65 9.87
C VAL A 159 -4.80 14.92 10.86
N PRO A 160 -6.10 14.76 10.55
CA PRO A 160 -7.02 14.05 11.43
C PRO A 160 -6.55 12.61 11.67
N PRO A 161 -6.97 11.96 12.76
CA PRO A 161 -6.62 10.56 13.04
C PRO A 161 -6.97 9.67 11.84
N GLN A 162 -5.95 9.08 11.24
CA GLN A 162 -6.06 8.23 10.06
C GLN A 162 -5.22 6.96 10.23
N TRP A 163 -5.62 5.90 9.53
CA TRP A 163 -4.86 4.66 9.47
C TRP A 163 -4.07 4.60 8.17
N ILE A 164 -2.78 4.34 8.27
CA ILE A 164 -1.93 4.04 7.11
C ILE A 164 -1.77 2.53 7.05
N LEU A 165 -2.47 1.90 6.11
CA LEU A 165 -2.35 0.46 5.87
C LEU A 165 -1.16 0.19 4.95
N GLY A 166 0.02 0.04 5.55
CA GLY A 166 1.28 -0.20 4.83
C GLY A 166 1.54 -1.67 4.50
N ASP A 167 2.82 -2.01 4.40
CA ASP A 167 3.32 -3.31 3.94
C ASP A 167 2.60 -4.55 4.50
N PRO A 168 2.25 -4.64 5.79
CA PRO A 168 1.53 -5.81 6.31
C PRO A 168 0.21 -6.09 5.57
N PHE A 169 -0.53 -5.04 5.24
CA PHE A 169 -1.81 -5.16 4.55
C PHE A 169 -1.62 -5.46 3.06
N ILE A 170 -0.64 -4.80 2.42
CA ILE A 170 -0.29 -5.00 1.00
C ILE A 170 0.27 -6.42 0.76
N ARG A 171 0.97 -6.98 1.74
CA ARG A 171 1.44 -8.37 1.70
C ARG A 171 0.30 -9.38 1.75
N GLN A 172 -0.69 -9.13 2.61
CA GLN A 172 -1.85 -10.02 2.73
C GLN A 172 -2.80 -9.90 1.53
N TYR A 173 -2.97 -8.68 1.02
CA TYR A 173 -3.92 -8.36 -0.03
C TYR A 173 -3.26 -7.53 -1.13
N CYS A 174 -3.37 -7.98 -2.38
CA CYS A 174 -3.03 -7.14 -3.51
C CYS A 174 -3.94 -5.91 -3.57
N HIS A 175 -3.35 -4.77 -3.92
CA HIS A 175 -4.07 -3.51 -4.04
C HIS A 175 -4.19 -3.13 -5.51
N THR A 176 -5.42 -2.98 -5.99
CA THR A 176 -5.72 -2.44 -7.32
C THR A 176 -6.15 -1.00 -7.19
N PHE A 177 -5.32 -0.08 -7.65
CA PHE A 177 -5.59 1.34 -7.65
C PHE A 177 -6.24 1.73 -8.98
N ASP A 178 -7.54 2.04 -8.95
CA ASP A 178 -8.34 2.36 -10.14
C ASP A 178 -8.56 3.88 -10.20
N TYR A 179 -7.67 4.55 -10.92
CA TYR A 179 -7.67 6.00 -11.06
C TYR A 179 -8.89 6.47 -11.85
N GLY A 180 -9.23 5.76 -12.93
CA GLY A 180 -10.35 6.12 -13.79
C GLY A 180 -11.71 6.11 -13.09
N ARG A 181 -11.86 5.34 -12.02
CA ARG A 181 -13.10 5.25 -11.22
C ARG A 181 -12.95 5.71 -9.77
N GLN A 182 -11.81 6.31 -9.42
CA GLN A 182 -11.52 6.84 -8.08
C GLN A 182 -11.87 5.84 -6.96
N ARG A 183 -11.31 4.64 -7.06
CA ARG A 183 -11.57 3.53 -6.12
C ARG A 183 -10.35 2.64 -5.98
N ILE A 184 -10.32 1.87 -4.89
CA ILE A 184 -9.29 0.88 -4.62
C ILE A 184 -9.92 -0.51 -4.48
N GLY A 185 -9.28 -1.52 -5.04
CA GLY A 185 -9.72 -2.91 -5.00
C GLY A 185 -8.76 -3.77 -4.18
N PHE A 186 -9.30 -4.77 -3.49
CA PHE A 186 -8.52 -5.71 -2.70
C PHE A 186 -8.74 -7.14 -3.20
N SER A 187 -7.64 -7.88 -3.39
CA SER A 187 -7.64 -9.30 -3.74
C SER A 187 -6.71 -10.07 -2.78
N PRO A 188 -6.96 -11.35 -2.47
CA PRO A 188 -6.00 -12.14 -1.70
C PRO A 188 -4.66 -12.19 -2.43
N SER A 189 -3.57 -12.00 -1.71
CA SER A 189 -2.23 -12.25 -2.25
C SER A 189 -1.97 -13.75 -2.29
N LEU A 190 -1.55 -14.29 -3.44
CA LEU A 190 -1.33 -15.72 -3.67
C LEU A 190 0.09 -16.17 -3.29
N GLN A 191 0.77 -15.45 -2.40
CA GLN A 191 2.12 -15.69 -1.86
C GLN A 191 2.67 -17.09 -2.21
N LYS A 192 3.63 -17.14 -3.15
CA LYS A 192 4.22 -18.38 -3.67
C LYS A 192 5.52 -18.71 -2.96
#